data_AF-A0A0K3BR49-F1
#
_entry.id   AF-A0A0K3BR49-F1
#
_cell.length_a   1.000
_cell.length_b   1.000
_cell.length_c   1.000
_cell.angle_alpha   90.00
_cell.angle_beta   90.00
_cell.angle_gamma   90.00
#
_symmetry.space_group_name_H-M   'P 1'
#
loop_
_entity.id
_entity.type
_entity.pdbx_description
1 polymer ?
#
loop_
_entity_poly.entity_id
_entity_poly.type
_entity_poly.pdbx_seq_one_letter_code
_entity_poly.pdbx_strand_id
1 'polypeptide(L)' 'MAERRVADLAATGHRNREISVKLHITVSTVEQHLTRVYRKLRIPNRAALRERLGAHYSAES' A
#
# COMPACT_ATOMS: atom_id res chain seq x y z
N MET A 1 8.00 4.66 8.35
CA MET A 1 8.83 4.00 7.31
C MET A 1 8.16 2.75 6.73
N ALA A 2 7.63 1.84 7.54
CA ALA A 2 6.98 0.61 7.04
C ALA A 2 5.65 0.86 6.30
N GLU A 3 4.78 1.75 6.80
CA GLU A 3 3.46 2.02 6.22
C GLU A 3 3.52 2.52 4.77
N ARG A 4 4.50 3.40 4.46
CA ARG A 4 4.69 3.95 3.11
C ARG A 4 5.18 2.86 2.13
N ARG A 5 6.09 1.97 2.57
CA ARG A 5 6.54 0.82 1.76
C ARG A 5 5.43 -0.19 1.52
N VAL A 6 4.60 -0.46 2.54
CA VAL A 6 3.40 -1.31 2.39
C VAL A 6 2.44 -0.71 1.36
N ALA A 7 2.17 0.60 1.45
CA ALA A 7 1.28 1.29 0.54
C ALA A 7 1.77 1.24 -0.93
N ASP A 8 3.07 1.45 -1.13
CA ASP A 8 3.71 1.41 -2.45
C ASP A 8 3.62 0.03 -3.10
N LEU A 9 3.98 -1.03 -2.36
CA LEU A 9 3.86 -2.41 -2.83
C LEU A 9 2.39 -2.80 -3.06
N ALA A 10 1.48 -2.36 -2.20
CA ALA A 10 0.06 -2.63 -2.38
C ALA A 10 -0.53 -1.92 -3.62
N ALA A 11 -0.06 -0.70 -3.92
CA ALA A 11 -0.47 0.07 -5.09
C ALA A 11 0.06 -0.51 -6.40
N THR A 12 1.29 -1.06 -6.39
CA THR A 12 1.91 -1.72 -7.56
C THR A 12 1.32 -3.09 -7.86
N GLY A 13 0.55 -3.69 -6.93
CA GLY A 13 -0.24 -4.90 -7.18
C GLY A 13 0.09 -6.09 -6.28
N HIS A 14 1.10 -5.99 -5.41
CA HIS A 14 1.52 -7.08 -4.52
C HIS A 14 0.44 -7.44 -3.49
N ARG A 15 0.23 -8.73 -3.24
CA ARG A 15 -0.73 -9.19 -2.22
C ARG A 15 -0.13 -8.99 -0.82
N ASN A 16 -0.99 -8.88 0.19
CA ASN A 16 -0.55 -8.68 1.58
C ASN A 16 0.47 -9.75 2.04
N ARG A 17 0.32 -11.00 1.60
CA ARG A 17 1.27 -12.09 1.86
C ARG A 17 2.64 -11.89 1.19
N GLU A 18 2.69 -11.32 -0.01
CA GLU A 18 3.97 -11.03 -0.68
C GLU A 18 4.67 -9.85 0.00
N ILE A 19 3.89 -8.84 0.38
CA ILE A 19 4.38 -7.67 1.13
C ILE A 19 4.93 -8.11 2.49
N SER A 20 4.23 -9.02 3.17
CA SER A 20 4.65 -9.52 4.48
C SER A 20 6.00 -10.24 4.39
N VAL A 21 6.22 -11.05 3.36
CA VAL A 21 7.50 -11.71 3.09
C VAL A 21 8.59 -10.69 2.75
N LYS A 22 8.31 -9.74 1.83
CA LYS A 22 9.30 -8.72 1.41
C LYS A 22 9.76 -7.83 2.56
N LEU A 23 8.83 -7.47 3.44
CA LEU A 23 9.09 -6.57 4.56
C LEU A 23 9.42 -7.30 5.87
N HIS A 24 9.46 -8.64 5.86
CA HIS A 24 9.71 -9.48 7.03
C HIS A 24 8.77 -9.16 8.22
N ILE A 25 7.49 -8.94 7.92
CA ILE A 25 6.42 -8.67 8.90
C ILE A 25 5.26 -9.65 8.72
N THR A 26 4.30 -9.64 9.63
CA THR A 26 3.09 -10.47 9.51
C THR A 26 2.07 -9.85 8.55
N VAL A 27 1.21 -10.69 7.96
CA VAL A 27 0.09 -10.22 7.12
C VAL A 27 -0.82 -9.27 7.92
N SER A 28 -1.10 -9.58 9.18
CA SER A 28 -1.92 -8.71 10.04
C SER A 28 -1.28 -7.33 10.27
N THR A 29 0.06 -7.26 10.36
CA THR A 29 0.78 -5.97 10.41
C THR A 29 0.63 -5.20 9.10
N VAL A 30 0.71 -5.88 7.94
CA VAL A 30 0.44 -5.28 6.63
C VAL A 30 -0.97 -4.70 6.57
N GLU A 31 -1.98 -5.43 7.02
CA GLU A 31 -3.38 -4.98 7.03
C GLU A 31 -3.61 -3.79 7.96
N GLN A 32 -3.00 -3.79 9.14
CA GLN A 32 -3.03 -2.64 10.05
C GLN A 32 -2.38 -1.41 9.42
N HIS A 33 -1.23 -1.58 8.76
CA HIS A 33 -0.56 -0.50 8.03
C HIS A 33 -1.43 0.04 6.89
N LEU A 34 -2.04 -0.83 6.07
CA LEU A 34 -2.96 -0.42 5.01
C LEU A 34 -4.17 0.33 5.57
N THR A 35 -4.76 -0.14 6.66
CA THR A 35 -5.90 0.52 7.31
C THR A 35 -5.53 1.94 7.77
N ARG A 36 -4.35 2.12 8.37
CA ARG A 36 -3.86 3.46 8.75
C ARG A 36 -3.60 4.33 7.53
N VAL A 37 -3.01 3.78 6.47
CA VAL A 37 -2.77 4.49 5.21
C VAL A 37 -4.09 4.93 4.59
N TYR A 38 -5.09 4.06 4.52
CA TYR A 38 -6.41 4.39 3.96
C TYR A 38 -7.07 5.53 4.72
N ARG A 39 -7.06 5.48 6.05
CA ARG A 39 -7.60 6.56 6.89
C ARG A 39 -6.82 7.87 6.71
N LYS A 40 -5.50 7.80 6.63
CA LYS A 40 -4.64 8.99 6.47
C LYS A 40 -4.82 9.66 5.11
N LEU A 41 -4.97 8.86 4.06
CA LEU A 41 -5.19 9.33 2.70
C LEU A 41 -6.68 9.59 2.39
N ARG A 42 -7.59 9.30 3.34
CA ARG A 42 -9.05 9.40 3.20
C ARG A 42 -9.58 8.65 1.98
N ILE A 43 -9.06 7.45 1.76
CA ILE A 43 -9.47 6.58 0.66
C ILE A 43 -10.22 5.35 1.18
N PRO A 44 -11.21 4.84 0.44
CA PRO A 44 -12.06 3.75 0.91
C PRO A 44 -11.42 2.37 0.72
N ASN A 45 -10.50 2.21 -0.24
CA ASN A 45 -10.02 0.89 -0.62
C ASN A 45 -8.65 0.91 -1.32
N ARG A 46 -8.16 -0.29 -1.62
CA ARG A 46 -6.91 -0.54 -2.33
C ARG A 46 -6.91 -0.03 -3.78
N ALA A 47 -8.06 -0.02 -4.46
CA ALA A 47 -8.16 0.52 -5.82
C ALA A 47 -7.94 2.04 -5.82
N ALA A 48 -8.54 2.75 -4.87
CA ALA A 48 -8.29 4.17 -4.66
C ALA A 48 -6.84 4.44 -4.22
N LEU A 49 -6.21 3.53 -3.47
CA LEU A 49 -4.77 3.62 -3.16
C LEU A 49 -3.93 3.53 -4.45
N ARG A 50 -4.23 2.56 -5.31
CA ARG A 50 -3.57 2.37 -6.60
C ARG A 50 -3.80 3.55 -7.53
N GLU A 51 -4.99 4.13 -7.58
CA GLU A 51 -5.26 5.33 -8.37
C GLU A 51 -4.46 6.53 -7.84
N ARG A 52 -4.46 6.74 -6.52
CA ARG A 52 -3.78 7.86 -5.89
C ARG A 52 -2.25 7.82 -6.04
N LEU A 53 -1.66 6.62 -5.96
CA LEU A 53 -0.22 6.41 -6.14
C LEU A 53 0.18 6.17 -7.59
N GLY A 54 -0.67 5.54 -8.40
CA GLY A 54 -0.46 5.31 -9.83
C GLY A 54 -0.50 6.61 -10.64
N ALA A 55 -1.31 7.59 -10.22
CA ALA A 55 -1.23 8.96 -10.75
C ALA A 55 0.16 9.60 -10.55
N HIS A 56 0.92 9.13 -9.55
CA HIS A 56 2.28 9.60 -9.28
C HIS A 56 3.33 8.93 -10.19
N TYR A 57 3.08 7.71 -10.67
CA TYR A 57 4.00 6.97 -11.55
C TYR A 57 3.80 7.29 -13.04
N SER A 58 2.58 7.69 -13.43
CA SER A 58 2.26 8.07 -14.81
C SER A 58 2.73 9.48 -15.20
N ALA A 59 3.11 10.30 -14.22
CA ALA A 59 3.59 11.67 -14.43
C ALA A 59 5.11 11.77 -14.67
N GLU A 60 5.84 10.64 -14.60
CA GLU A 60 7.30 10.58 -14.79
C GLU A 60 7.70 9.87 -16.10
N SER A 61 6.79 9.73 -17.07
CA SER A 61 7.07 9.18 -18.41
C SER A 61 7.46 10.26 -19.42
#